data_AF-A0A7W0LHI3-F1
#
_entry.id   AF-A0A7W0LHI3-F1
#
_cell.length_a   1.000
_cell.length_b   1.000
_cell.length_c   1.000
_cell.angle_alpha   90.00
_cell.angle_beta   90.00
_cell.angle_gamma   90.00
#
_symmetry.space_group_name_H-M   'P 1'
#
loop_
_entity.id
_entity.type
_entity.pdbx_description
1 polymer ?
#
loop_
_entity_poly.entity_id
_entity_poly.type
_entity_poly.pdbx_seq_one_letter_code
_entity_poly.pdbx_strand_id
1 'polypeptide(L)'
;ACALPGTSLAQDQPSGGGPAGGPVSAPTSVTEPPVKPAQVTAGRMSLEIRGGQSTRRLHYAARGAEVVVEGRSAPFVPGQVAVLSIYGRGGLVAERRAEIRQTARGGRASFRIKLDRRGLLSLVVRHAATEAQGAFQSRAARVKVIAPRAGQGARGTHVLLLQRGLARLGFAVPVTGRYDPGTSRAVLAFRKTNGLGRTGYASWRVFSPVLRNRGAFRPRFPRAGRHLEFDWSRQLLALVDGGRARHVYHASSGKASTPTVFGTFSFYRKEPGTNSLGMVQSNYFIGGYAIHGFASVPTYPASHGCIRVPIPNAHEIDRRISLGQKIFVYR
;
A
#
# COMPACT_ATOMS: atom_id res chain seq x y z
N ALA A 1 36.92 -80.57 -47.18
CA ALA A 1 36.21 -80.82 -45.91
C ALA A 1 34.82 -80.19 -46.04
N CYS A 2 33.86 -80.94 -46.59
CA CYS A 2 32.93 -81.85 -45.88
C CYS A 2 31.78 -81.04 -45.27
N ALA A 3 30.55 -81.00 -45.80
CA ALA A 3 29.59 -82.02 -46.28
C ALA A 3 28.48 -82.29 -45.24
N LEU A 4 27.26 -81.79 -45.55
CA LEU A 4 25.96 -82.49 -45.55
C LEU A 4 25.45 -83.18 -44.24
N PRO A 5 24.20 -83.73 -44.17
CA PRO A 5 23.16 -83.24 -43.26
C PRO A 5 22.54 -84.40 -42.43
N GLY A 6 21.39 -84.19 -41.76
CA GLY A 6 20.67 -85.28 -41.09
C GLY A 6 19.19 -84.97 -40.84
N THR A 7 18.37 -85.22 -41.85
CA THR A 7 16.96 -85.66 -41.79
C THR A 7 16.84 -86.94 -40.93
N SER A 8 15.72 -87.41 -40.36
CA SER A 8 14.31 -87.39 -40.79
C SER A 8 13.43 -88.08 -39.71
N LEU A 9 12.15 -87.71 -39.69
CA LEU A 9 10.93 -88.55 -39.54
C LEU A 9 10.73 -89.44 -38.30
N ALA A 10 9.58 -89.22 -37.66
CA ALA A 10 8.59 -90.29 -37.49
C ALA A 10 7.18 -89.67 -37.43
N GLN A 11 6.35 -90.11 -38.39
CA GLN A 11 4.91 -89.93 -38.44
C GLN A 11 4.24 -90.84 -37.42
N ASP A 12 3.13 -90.41 -36.81
CA ASP A 12 1.98 -91.31 -36.69
C ASP A 12 0.65 -90.54 -36.53
N GLN A 13 -0.29 -90.93 -37.36
CA GLN A 13 -1.74 -90.68 -37.35
C GLN A 13 -2.33 -92.03 -37.78
N PRO A 14 -3.46 -92.51 -37.24
CA PRO A 14 -4.72 -91.84 -37.60
C PRO A 14 -5.93 -91.99 -36.63
N SER A 15 -6.92 -91.14 -36.91
CA SER A 15 -8.38 -91.38 -36.94
C SER A 15 -9.13 -92.03 -35.77
N GLY A 16 -10.13 -91.31 -35.26
CA GLY A 16 -11.29 -91.90 -34.58
C GLY A 16 -12.38 -90.89 -34.20
N GLY A 17 -13.46 -90.84 -35.00
CA GLY A 17 -14.85 -90.62 -34.55
C GLY A 17 -15.33 -89.22 -34.13
N GLY A 18 -16.28 -88.65 -34.90
CA GLY A 18 -17.29 -87.71 -34.37
C GLY A 18 -18.34 -88.43 -33.50
N PRO A 19 -19.42 -87.78 -32.97
CA PRO A 19 -20.06 -86.57 -33.50
C PRO A 19 -20.53 -85.50 -32.48
N ALA A 20 -20.93 -84.35 -33.04
CA ALA A 20 -22.02 -83.43 -32.69
C ALA A 20 -22.31 -82.98 -31.22
N GLY A 21 -22.31 -81.65 -31.03
CA GLY A 21 -23.39 -80.95 -30.31
C GLY A 21 -23.01 -80.20 -29.02
N GLY A 22 -22.96 -78.87 -29.09
CA GLY A 22 -23.02 -77.99 -27.90
C GLY A 22 -22.66 -76.53 -28.21
N PRO A 23 -23.54 -75.54 -27.96
CA PRO A 23 -23.27 -74.15 -28.29
C PRO A 23 -22.47 -73.43 -27.19
N VAL A 24 -21.55 -72.57 -27.64
CA VAL A 24 -21.15 -71.26 -27.08
C VAL A 24 -20.91 -71.15 -25.57
N SER A 25 -19.69 -70.78 -25.19
CA SER A 25 -19.41 -69.91 -24.04
C SER A 25 -18.23 -69.00 -24.34
N ALA A 26 -18.52 -67.70 -24.45
CA ALA A 26 -17.54 -66.64 -24.58
C ALA A 26 -16.69 -66.53 -23.30
N PRO A 27 -15.40 -66.16 -23.38
CA PRO A 27 -14.58 -65.93 -22.20
C PRO A 27 -15.14 -64.71 -21.43
N THR A 28 -15.50 -64.96 -20.18
CA THR A 28 -15.97 -63.94 -19.24
C THR A 28 -14.79 -63.01 -18.93
N SER A 29 -14.84 -61.80 -19.48
CA SER A 29 -14.00 -60.69 -19.06
C SER A 29 -14.27 -60.40 -17.59
N VAL A 30 -13.27 -60.62 -16.74
CA VAL A 30 -13.27 -60.21 -15.34
C VAL A 30 -13.28 -58.68 -15.32
N THR A 31 -14.46 -58.09 -15.14
CA THR A 31 -14.62 -56.66 -14.92
C THR A 31 -14.04 -56.33 -13.55
N GLU A 32 -12.84 -55.76 -13.53
CA GLU A 32 -12.26 -55.12 -12.35
C GLU A 32 -13.27 -54.09 -11.81
N PRO A 33 -13.62 -54.11 -10.51
CA PRO A 33 -14.61 -53.19 -9.97
C PRO A 33 -14.12 -51.74 -10.16
N PRO A 34 -15.03 -50.79 -10.46
CA PRO A 34 -14.65 -49.41 -10.70
C PRO A 34 -14.00 -48.85 -9.44
N VAL A 35 -12.69 -48.56 -9.50
CA VAL A 35 -11.96 -47.84 -8.47
C VAL A 35 -12.67 -46.50 -8.28
N LYS A 36 -13.40 -46.39 -7.17
CA LYS A 36 -14.04 -45.15 -6.73
C LYS A 36 -12.96 -44.07 -6.74
N PRO A 37 -13.11 -42.96 -7.49
CA PRO A 37 -12.09 -41.91 -7.54
C PRO A 37 -11.75 -41.52 -6.11
N ALA A 38 -10.47 -41.65 -5.72
CA ALA A 38 -10.02 -41.26 -4.40
C ALA A 38 -10.51 -39.82 -4.14
N GLN A 39 -11.29 -39.62 -3.07
CA GLN A 39 -11.86 -38.33 -2.74
C GLN A 39 -10.73 -37.38 -2.33
N VAL A 40 -10.19 -36.66 -3.31
CA VAL A 40 -9.10 -35.71 -3.10
C VAL A 40 -9.62 -34.56 -2.25
N THR A 41 -9.05 -34.39 -1.06
CA THR A 41 -9.53 -33.38 -0.10
C THR A 41 -9.22 -31.97 -0.61
N ALA A 42 -10.23 -31.11 -0.67
CA ALA A 42 -10.07 -29.71 -1.06
C ALA A 42 -9.33 -28.92 0.03
N GLY A 43 -8.40 -28.06 -0.39
CA GLY A 43 -7.70 -27.13 0.51
C GLY A 43 -8.56 -25.93 0.92
N ARG A 44 -8.02 -25.10 1.81
CA ARG A 44 -8.53 -23.75 2.11
C ARG A 44 -7.60 -22.70 1.53
N MET A 45 -8.14 -21.66 0.92
CA MET A 45 -7.38 -20.49 0.44
C MET A 45 -7.82 -19.21 1.17
N SER A 46 -6.85 -18.47 1.68
CA SER A 46 -7.05 -17.10 2.20
C SER A 46 -6.29 -16.09 1.36
N LEU A 47 -6.79 -14.85 1.31
CA LEU A 47 -6.26 -13.80 0.45
C LEU A 47 -5.87 -12.57 1.28
N GLU A 48 -4.65 -12.09 1.09
CA GLU A 48 -4.14 -10.86 1.70
C GLU A 48 -3.62 -9.92 0.60
N ILE A 49 -3.93 -8.62 0.71
CA ILE A 49 -3.45 -7.61 -0.23
C ILE A 49 -2.49 -6.69 0.50
N ARG A 50 -1.23 -6.68 0.05
CA ARG A 50 -0.18 -5.79 0.52
C ARG A 50 -0.01 -4.61 -0.43
N GLY A 51 -0.04 -3.41 0.14
CA GLY A 51 -0.01 -2.15 -0.61
C GLY A 51 -1.37 -1.45 -0.66
N GLY A 52 -1.35 -0.12 -0.81
CA GLY A 52 -2.55 0.71 -0.68
C GLY A 52 -3.00 0.91 0.77
N GLN A 53 -4.21 1.43 0.94
CA GLN A 53 -4.84 1.68 2.24
C GLN A 53 -6.10 0.83 2.39
N SER A 54 -6.18 0.01 3.43
CA SER A 54 -7.39 -0.78 3.72
C SER A 54 -8.36 -0.05 4.66
N THR A 55 -9.64 -0.33 4.43
CA THR A 55 -10.75 -0.08 5.37
C THR A 55 -11.36 -1.43 5.74
N ARG A 56 -12.30 -1.49 6.70
CA ARG A 56 -12.96 -2.76 7.10
C ARG A 56 -13.61 -3.53 5.93
N ARG A 57 -13.95 -2.87 4.81
CA ARG A 57 -14.69 -3.49 3.68
C ARG A 57 -14.03 -3.34 2.30
N LEU A 58 -13.12 -2.37 2.12
CA LEU A 58 -12.46 -2.11 0.83
C LEU A 58 -10.98 -1.81 0.99
N HIS A 59 -10.19 -2.28 0.02
CA HIS A 59 -8.81 -1.86 -0.19
C HIS A 59 -8.78 -0.73 -1.22
N TYR A 60 -8.07 0.35 -0.95
CA TYR A 60 -7.90 1.46 -1.88
C TYR A 60 -6.48 1.50 -2.39
N ALA A 61 -6.34 1.60 -3.71
CA ALA A 61 -5.05 1.72 -4.36
C ALA A 61 -5.07 2.83 -5.41
N ALA A 62 -3.92 3.48 -5.57
CA ALA A 62 -3.70 4.45 -6.63
C ALA A 62 -3.63 3.74 -7.99
N ARG A 63 -4.21 4.32 -9.05
CA ARG A 63 -3.97 3.84 -10.42
C ARG A 63 -2.47 3.82 -10.73
N GLY A 64 -1.99 2.73 -11.32
CA GLY A 64 -0.59 2.48 -11.62
C GLY A 64 0.23 2.01 -10.42
N ALA A 65 -0.37 1.89 -9.23
CA ALA A 65 0.30 1.26 -8.10
C ALA A 65 0.45 -0.24 -8.36
N GLU A 66 1.59 -0.75 -7.94
CA GLU A 66 1.83 -2.18 -7.81
C GLU A 66 1.34 -2.64 -6.44
N VAL A 67 0.53 -3.69 -6.42
CA VAL A 67 0.09 -4.37 -5.20
C VAL A 67 0.51 -5.82 -5.25
N VAL A 68 0.85 -6.37 -4.09
CA VAL A 68 1.19 -7.78 -3.95
C VAL A 68 -0.01 -8.48 -3.32
N VAL A 69 -0.54 -9.46 -4.04
CA VAL A 69 -1.66 -10.28 -3.61
C VAL A 69 -1.09 -11.63 -3.19
N GLU A 70 -1.42 -12.06 -1.98
CA GLU A 70 -0.87 -13.27 -1.38
C GLU A 70 -2.01 -14.24 -1.09
N GLY A 71 -1.99 -15.38 -1.77
CA GLY A 71 -2.86 -16.51 -1.49
C GLY A 71 -2.15 -17.46 -0.53
N ARG A 72 -2.72 -17.73 0.65
CA ARG A 72 -2.21 -18.76 1.55
C ARG A 72 -3.13 -19.97 1.51
N SER A 73 -2.54 -21.13 1.23
CA SER A 73 -3.23 -22.41 1.09
C SER A 73 -2.85 -23.39 2.20
N ALA A 74 -3.82 -24.19 2.66
CA ALA A 74 -3.58 -25.30 3.57
C ALA A 74 -4.52 -26.48 3.23
N PRO A 75 -4.02 -27.73 3.14
CA PRO A 75 -2.61 -28.12 3.25
C PRO A 75 -1.77 -27.69 2.03
N PHE A 76 -0.44 -27.70 2.18
CA PHE A 76 0.49 -27.52 1.07
C PHE A 76 0.67 -28.85 0.33
N VAL A 77 0.56 -28.81 -0.99
CA VAL A 77 0.91 -29.92 -1.87
C VAL A 77 1.94 -29.40 -2.89
N PRO A 78 3.07 -30.09 -3.10
CA PRO A 78 4.06 -29.71 -4.12
C PRO A 78 3.48 -29.69 -5.54
N GLY A 79 4.06 -28.86 -6.41
CA GLY A 79 3.68 -28.77 -7.83
C GLY A 79 2.34 -28.08 -8.11
N GLN A 80 1.61 -27.63 -7.09
CA GLN A 80 0.32 -26.97 -7.28
C GLN A 80 0.48 -25.52 -7.76
N VAL A 81 -0.42 -25.10 -8.65
CA VAL A 81 -0.44 -23.74 -9.22
C VAL A 81 -1.74 -23.04 -8.82
N ALA A 82 -1.63 -21.81 -8.34
CA ALA A 82 -2.77 -20.95 -8.07
C ALA A 82 -2.95 -19.92 -9.20
N VAL A 83 -4.20 -19.63 -9.53
CA VAL A 83 -4.61 -18.62 -10.51
C VAL A 83 -5.32 -17.49 -9.80
N LEU A 84 -4.78 -16.28 -9.91
CA LEU A 84 -5.44 -15.05 -9.51
C LEU A 84 -6.31 -14.54 -10.67
N SER A 85 -7.63 -14.62 -10.52
CA SER A 85 -8.59 -14.00 -11.44
C SER A 85 -8.98 -12.61 -10.94
N ILE A 86 -8.85 -11.61 -11.81
CA ILE A 86 -9.15 -10.19 -11.52
C ILE A 86 -10.40 -9.80 -12.30
N TYR A 87 -11.47 -9.47 -11.59
CA TYR A 87 -12.73 -9.03 -12.16
C TYR A 87 -12.89 -7.51 -12.05
N GLY A 88 -13.46 -6.89 -13.07
CA GLY A 88 -13.79 -5.46 -13.10
C GLY A 88 -15.23 -5.23 -13.60
N ARG A 89 -15.53 -3.99 -13.98
CA ARG A 89 -16.82 -3.66 -14.62
C ARG A 89 -16.84 -4.31 -16.01
N GLY A 90 -17.73 -5.29 -16.22
CA GLY A 90 -17.87 -6.03 -17.49
C GLY A 90 -17.24 -7.43 -17.50
N GLY A 91 -16.75 -7.94 -16.36
CA GLY A 91 -16.29 -9.33 -16.24
C GLY A 91 -14.80 -9.48 -15.93
N LEU A 92 -14.20 -10.58 -16.42
CA LEU A 92 -12.80 -10.91 -16.20
C LEU A 92 -11.89 -9.91 -16.92
N VAL A 93 -10.98 -9.29 -16.18
CA VAL A 93 -10.04 -8.28 -16.67
C VAL A 93 -8.69 -8.88 -16.99
N ALA A 94 -8.20 -9.76 -16.12
CA ALA A 94 -6.90 -10.40 -16.26
C ALA A 94 -6.81 -11.64 -15.35
N GLU A 95 -5.93 -12.56 -15.73
CA GLU A 95 -5.51 -13.68 -14.89
C GLU A 95 -4.00 -13.69 -14.72
N ARG A 96 -3.53 -14.18 -13.57
CA ARG A 96 -2.12 -14.40 -13.29
C ARG A 96 -1.95 -15.75 -12.63
N ARG A 97 -0.89 -16.47 -12.98
CA ARG A 97 -0.57 -17.78 -12.41
C ARG A 97 0.68 -17.65 -11.54
N ALA A 98 0.70 -18.38 -10.43
CA ALA A 98 1.86 -18.48 -9.56
C ALA A 98 1.86 -19.86 -8.91
N GLU A 99 3.05 -20.45 -8.81
CA GLU A 99 3.26 -21.68 -8.06
C GLU A 99 2.97 -21.45 -6.57
N ILE A 100 2.36 -22.46 -5.95
CA ILE A 100 2.23 -22.52 -4.50
C ILE A 100 3.56 -23.02 -3.96
N ARG A 101 4.24 -22.19 -3.16
CA ARG A 101 5.51 -22.56 -2.50
C ARG A 101 5.30 -22.90 -1.04
N GLN A 102 6.08 -23.83 -0.51
CA GLN A 102 6.02 -24.23 0.89
C GLN A 102 6.46 -23.09 1.81
N THR A 103 5.80 -22.97 2.95
CA THR A 103 6.15 -22.09 4.06
C THR A 103 5.92 -22.82 5.38
N ALA A 104 6.41 -22.27 6.49
CA ALA A 104 6.20 -22.82 7.83
C ALA A 104 4.72 -22.98 8.24
N ARG A 105 3.78 -22.34 7.53
CA ARG A 105 2.33 -22.36 7.83
C ARG A 105 1.49 -22.93 6.68
N GLY A 106 2.09 -23.71 5.77
CA GLY A 106 1.42 -24.28 4.60
C GLY A 106 1.91 -23.68 3.28
N GLY A 107 1.05 -23.58 2.27
CA GLY A 107 1.39 -23.12 0.93
C GLY A 107 1.18 -21.62 0.75
N ARG A 108 1.97 -20.99 -0.12
CA ARG A 108 1.85 -19.57 -0.45
C ARG A 108 2.07 -19.32 -1.94
N ALA A 109 1.09 -18.68 -2.56
CA ALA A 109 1.21 -18.11 -3.90
C ALA A 109 1.29 -16.57 -3.78
N SER A 110 2.20 -15.96 -4.53
CA SER A 110 2.40 -14.51 -4.54
C SER A 110 2.23 -13.94 -5.94
N PHE A 111 1.36 -12.94 -6.09
CA PHE A 111 1.05 -12.31 -7.36
C PHE A 111 1.35 -10.82 -7.27
N ARG A 112 2.23 -10.33 -8.14
CA ARG A 112 2.51 -8.91 -8.29
C ARG A 112 1.66 -8.36 -9.43
N ILE A 113 0.78 -7.41 -9.12
CA ILE A 113 -0.14 -6.85 -10.11
C ILE A 113 -0.08 -5.33 -10.13
N LYS A 114 -0.13 -4.76 -11.34
CA LYS A 114 -0.23 -3.32 -11.57
C LYS A 114 -1.68 -2.94 -11.82
N LEU A 115 -2.18 -1.96 -11.06
CA LEU A 115 -3.59 -1.56 -11.09
C LEU A 115 -3.84 -0.41 -12.07
N ASP A 116 -3.92 -0.71 -13.36
CA ASP A 116 -4.04 0.31 -14.40
C ASP A 116 -5.49 0.75 -14.70
N ARG A 117 -6.47 -0.12 -14.44
CA ARG A 117 -7.90 0.18 -14.64
C ARG A 117 -8.51 0.84 -13.41
N ARG A 118 -9.23 1.95 -13.63
CA ARG A 118 -9.99 2.64 -12.58
C ARG A 118 -11.25 1.85 -12.24
N GLY A 119 -11.74 2.01 -11.01
CA GLY A 119 -13.00 1.42 -10.58
C GLY A 119 -12.83 0.37 -9.50
N LEU A 120 -13.89 -0.40 -9.26
CA LEU A 120 -13.86 -1.49 -8.29
C LEU A 120 -13.37 -2.75 -9.00
N LEU A 121 -12.36 -3.40 -8.43
CA LEU A 121 -11.84 -4.69 -8.84
C LEU A 121 -12.17 -5.73 -7.76
N SER A 122 -12.51 -6.93 -8.18
CA SER A 122 -12.72 -8.08 -7.31
C SER A 122 -11.64 -9.12 -7.62
N LEU A 123 -10.86 -9.48 -6.62
CA LEU A 123 -9.75 -10.42 -6.75
C LEU A 123 -10.10 -11.74 -6.08
N VAL A 124 -9.93 -12.83 -6.81
CA VAL A 124 -10.19 -14.20 -6.33
C VAL A 124 -8.99 -15.05 -6.70
N VAL A 125 -8.40 -15.74 -5.72
CA VAL A 125 -7.38 -16.75 -5.99
C VAL A 125 -8.06 -18.11 -6.02
N ARG A 126 -7.82 -18.84 -7.11
CA ARG A 126 -8.37 -20.17 -7.36
C ARG A 126 -7.27 -21.18 -7.53
N HIS A 127 -7.58 -22.40 -7.15
CA HIS A 127 -6.82 -23.60 -7.43
C HIS A 127 -7.78 -24.59 -8.09
N ALA A 128 -7.38 -25.09 -9.27
CA ALA A 128 -8.17 -26.07 -10.01
C ALA A 128 -7.88 -27.47 -9.46
N ALA A 129 -8.87 -28.37 -9.50
CA ALA A 129 -8.67 -29.74 -9.03
C ALA A 129 -7.53 -30.41 -9.79
N THR A 130 -6.66 -31.09 -9.04
CA THR A 130 -5.63 -31.99 -9.54
C THR A 130 -5.86 -33.37 -8.93
N GLU A 131 -5.16 -34.37 -9.45
CA GLU A 131 -5.18 -35.73 -8.88
C GLU A 131 -4.77 -35.75 -7.40
N ALA A 132 -3.91 -34.81 -7.00
CA ALA A 132 -3.37 -34.71 -5.64
C ALA A 132 -4.13 -33.74 -4.73
N GLN A 133 -4.97 -32.84 -5.27
CA GLN A 133 -5.74 -31.89 -4.45
C GLN A 133 -7.04 -31.44 -5.12
N GLY A 134 -8.16 -31.52 -4.40
CA GLY A 134 -9.45 -31.04 -4.90
C GLY A 134 -9.46 -29.52 -5.12
N ALA A 135 -10.38 -28.99 -5.94
CA ALA A 135 -10.45 -27.55 -6.25
C ALA A 135 -10.86 -26.70 -5.05
N PHE A 136 -10.29 -25.50 -4.92
CA PHE A 136 -10.68 -24.54 -3.89
C PHE A 136 -10.40 -23.09 -4.31
N GLN A 137 -11.04 -22.14 -3.64
CA GLN A 137 -10.88 -20.72 -3.93
C GLN A 137 -10.93 -19.84 -2.67
N SER A 138 -10.37 -18.64 -2.77
CA SER A 138 -10.44 -17.63 -1.72
C SER A 138 -11.79 -16.91 -1.72
N ARG A 139 -12.13 -16.27 -0.59
CA ARG A 139 -13.13 -15.19 -0.61
C ARG A 139 -12.65 -14.05 -1.51
N ALA A 140 -13.59 -13.36 -2.13
CA ALA A 140 -13.30 -12.22 -2.99
C ALA A 140 -12.81 -11.02 -2.17
N ALA A 141 -11.64 -10.47 -2.52
CA ALA A 141 -11.18 -9.20 -1.97
C ALA A 141 -11.50 -8.06 -2.94
N ARG A 142 -12.05 -6.96 -2.41
CA ARG A 142 -12.48 -5.80 -3.21
C ARG A 142 -11.46 -4.67 -3.13
N VAL A 143 -10.94 -4.25 -4.29
CA VAL A 143 -9.99 -3.14 -4.42
C VAL A 143 -10.61 -2.00 -5.25
N LYS A 144 -10.76 -0.81 -4.66
CA LYS A 144 -11.16 0.40 -5.38
C LYS A 144 -9.92 1.15 -5.86
N VAL A 145 -9.71 1.13 -7.18
CA VAL A 145 -8.65 1.88 -7.85
C VAL A 145 -9.11 3.31 -8.08
N ILE A 146 -8.43 4.26 -7.43
CA ILE A 146 -8.74 5.69 -7.48
C ILE A 146 -7.77 6.45 -8.38
N ALA A 147 -8.22 7.61 -8.88
CA ALA A 147 -7.34 8.55 -9.57
C ALA A 147 -6.28 9.06 -8.57
N PRO A 148 -4.97 8.88 -8.84
CA PRO A 148 -3.91 9.26 -7.92
C PRO A 148 -3.53 10.72 -8.10
N ARG A 149 -4.53 11.58 -8.28
CA ARG A 149 -4.34 13.00 -8.48
C ARG A 149 -5.48 13.81 -7.89
N ALA A 150 -5.15 14.92 -7.24
CA ALA A 150 -6.12 15.88 -6.73
C ALA A 150 -5.49 17.26 -6.66
N GLY A 151 -6.29 18.27 -6.95
CA GLY A 151 -5.95 19.68 -6.82
C GLY A 151 -7.15 20.44 -6.26
N GLN A 152 -7.02 21.76 -6.18
CA GLN A 152 -8.06 22.65 -5.65
C GLN A 152 -9.44 22.33 -6.25
N GLY A 153 -10.46 22.21 -5.39
CA GLY A 153 -11.84 21.93 -5.80
C GLY A 153 -12.17 20.44 -6.00
N ALA A 154 -11.18 19.54 -6.02
CA ALA A 154 -11.44 18.10 -6.08
C ALA A 154 -12.23 17.63 -4.84
N ARG A 155 -13.07 16.60 -5.00
CA ARG A 155 -13.92 16.08 -3.91
C ARG A 155 -14.14 14.57 -4.00
N GLY A 156 -14.49 13.96 -2.87
CA GLY A 156 -14.92 12.56 -2.77
C GLY A 156 -13.89 11.65 -2.11
N THR A 157 -14.10 10.34 -2.23
CA THR A 157 -13.37 9.33 -1.44
C THR A 157 -11.85 9.40 -1.61
N HIS A 158 -11.35 9.70 -2.81
CA HIS A 158 -9.91 9.80 -3.06
C HIS A 158 -9.26 10.96 -2.28
N VAL A 159 -9.93 12.10 -2.15
CA VAL A 159 -9.47 13.23 -1.32
C VAL A 159 -9.55 12.88 0.15
N LEU A 160 -10.63 12.24 0.59
CA LEU A 160 -10.79 11.81 1.98
C LEU A 160 -9.67 10.86 2.42
N LEU A 161 -9.30 9.91 1.56
CA LEU A 161 -8.19 8.98 1.82
C LEU A 161 -6.84 9.70 1.86
N LEU A 162 -6.60 10.64 0.94
CA LEU A 162 -5.40 11.48 0.95
C LEU A 162 -5.28 12.25 2.28
N GLN A 163 -6.34 12.95 2.69
CA GLN A 163 -6.37 13.73 3.94
C GLN A 163 -6.13 12.83 5.17
N ARG A 164 -6.81 11.68 5.26
CA ARG A 164 -6.59 10.72 6.35
C ARG A 164 -5.17 10.17 6.38
N GLY A 165 -4.58 9.89 5.21
CA GLY A 165 -3.20 9.46 5.10
C GLY A 165 -2.20 10.55 5.52
N LEU A 166 -2.40 11.79 5.08
CA LEU A 166 -1.60 12.94 5.49
C LEU A 166 -1.68 13.18 7.01
N ALA A 167 -2.88 13.11 7.59
CA ALA A 167 -3.09 13.23 9.03
C ALA A 167 -2.35 12.13 9.81
N ARG A 168 -2.40 10.88 9.32
CA ARG A 168 -1.67 9.75 9.93
C ARG A 168 -0.15 9.93 9.91
N LEU A 169 0.36 10.60 8.88
CA LEU A 169 1.77 10.94 8.74
C LEU A 169 2.18 12.20 9.55
N GLY A 170 1.24 12.83 10.25
CA GLY A 170 1.48 14.00 11.09
C GLY A 170 1.40 15.34 10.36
N PHE A 171 0.91 15.40 9.12
CA PHE A 171 0.70 16.68 8.42
C PHE A 171 -0.60 17.33 8.88
N ALA A 172 -0.57 18.63 9.15
CA ALA A 172 -1.74 19.38 9.56
C ALA A 172 -2.72 19.56 8.38
N VAL A 173 -3.82 18.82 8.40
CA VAL A 173 -4.77 18.72 7.29
C VAL A 173 -6.21 18.60 7.79
N PRO A 174 -7.16 19.37 7.22
CA PRO A 174 -8.58 19.14 7.48
C PRO A 174 -9.05 17.86 6.77
N VAL A 175 -9.93 17.07 7.42
CA VAL A 175 -10.45 15.81 6.87
C VAL A 175 -11.92 15.97 6.50
N THR A 176 -12.17 16.64 5.38
CA THR A 176 -13.51 17.03 4.91
C THR A 176 -13.97 16.26 3.66
N GLY A 177 -13.06 15.55 3.00
CA GLY A 177 -13.29 14.96 1.67
C GLY A 177 -13.33 15.98 0.53
N ARG A 178 -13.01 17.26 0.79
CA ARG A 178 -12.89 18.34 -0.20
C ARG A 178 -11.46 18.88 -0.22
N TYR A 179 -10.91 19.07 -1.41
CA TYR A 179 -9.55 19.58 -1.58
C TYR A 179 -9.56 21.10 -1.51
N ASP A 180 -9.52 21.58 -0.27
CA ASP A 180 -9.52 22.99 0.11
C ASP A 180 -8.08 23.55 0.23
N PRO A 181 -7.92 24.86 0.49
CA PRO A 181 -6.59 25.44 0.71
C PRO A 181 -5.82 24.80 1.87
N GLY A 182 -6.51 24.28 2.90
CA GLY A 182 -5.87 23.53 3.99
C GLY A 182 -5.21 22.24 3.51
N THR A 183 -5.90 21.50 2.66
CA THR A 183 -5.38 20.29 2.00
C THR A 183 -4.22 20.62 1.08
N SER A 184 -4.32 21.70 0.30
CA SER A 184 -3.24 22.21 -0.55
C SER A 184 -1.97 22.50 0.26
N ARG A 185 -2.09 23.15 1.43
CA ARG A 185 -0.98 23.41 2.35
C ARG A 185 -0.39 22.15 2.95
N ALA A 186 -1.21 21.18 3.35
CA ALA A 186 -0.74 19.89 3.87
C ALA A 186 0.05 19.12 2.80
N VAL A 187 -0.42 19.13 1.56
CA VAL A 187 0.27 18.52 0.42
C VAL A 187 1.58 19.26 0.13
N LEU A 188 1.60 20.58 0.18
CA LEU A 188 2.83 21.36 0.06
C LEU A 188 3.86 20.98 1.14
N ALA A 189 3.42 20.84 2.40
CA ALA A 189 4.28 20.41 3.51
C ALA A 189 4.82 18.98 3.31
N PHE A 190 3.98 18.04 2.87
CA PHE A 190 4.40 16.69 2.50
C PHE A 190 5.45 16.71 1.39
N ARG A 191 5.22 17.51 0.35
CA ARG A 191 6.12 17.62 -0.80
C ARG A 191 7.48 18.18 -0.39
N LYS A 192 7.50 19.26 0.41
CA LYS A 192 8.72 19.81 1.01
C LYS A 192 9.48 18.78 1.84
N THR A 193 8.77 17.99 2.66
CA THR A 193 9.36 16.95 3.51
C THR A 193 10.10 15.90 2.68
N ASN A 194 9.58 15.58 1.49
CA ASN A 194 10.06 14.50 0.64
C ASN A 194 10.86 15.00 -0.58
N GLY A 195 11.34 16.25 -0.59
CA GLY A 195 12.17 16.79 -1.67
C GLY A 195 11.45 16.91 -3.02
N LEU A 196 10.11 16.98 -3.01
CA LEU A 196 9.31 17.17 -4.22
C LEU A 196 9.11 18.66 -4.51
N GLY A 197 8.81 19.00 -5.77
CA GLY A 197 8.55 20.40 -6.17
C GLY A 197 7.49 21.08 -5.30
N ARG A 198 7.70 22.33 -4.92
CA ARG A 198 6.94 23.06 -3.89
C ARG A 198 5.60 23.60 -4.41
N THR A 199 4.65 22.71 -4.71
CA THR A 199 3.30 23.06 -5.17
C THR A 199 2.23 22.43 -4.27
N GLY A 200 1.01 22.97 -4.33
CA GLY A 200 -0.15 22.44 -3.61
C GLY A 200 -0.87 21.30 -4.34
N TYR A 201 -0.29 20.69 -5.37
CA TYR A 201 -0.93 19.66 -6.19
C TYR A 201 -0.53 18.24 -5.76
N ALA A 202 -1.52 17.41 -5.42
CA ALA A 202 -1.32 16.03 -5.04
C ALA A 202 -1.25 15.16 -6.28
N SER A 203 -0.05 14.97 -6.83
CA SER A 203 0.22 14.02 -7.91
C SER A 203 0.33 12.57 -7.41
N TRP A 204 0.58 11.63 -8.32
CA TRP A 204 0.82 10.23 -7.96
C TRP A 204 1.99 10.07 -6.97
N ARG A 205 3.02 10.91 -7.08
CA ARG A 205 4.19 10.96 -6.18
C ARG A 205 3.83 11.35 -4.75
N VAL A 206 2.64 11.93 -4.52
CA VAL A 206 2.06 12.19 -3.20
C VAL A 206 1.13 11.06 -2.79
N PHE A 207 0.18 10.68 -3.64
CA PHE A 207 -0.79 9.62 -3.32
C PHE A 207 -0.14 8.28 -2.97
N SER A 208 0.84 7.84 -3.78
CA SER A 208 1.47 6.52 -3.61
C SER A 208 2.15 6.34 -2.24
N PRO A 209 3.05 7.24 -1.78
CA PRO A 209 3.63 7.11 -0.45
C PRO A 209 2.61 7.36 0.67
N VAL A 210 1.70 8.33 0.53
CA VAL A 210 0.71 8.64 1.58
C VAL A 210 -0.20 7.44 1.85
N LEU A 211 -0.73 6.80 0.81
CA LEU A 211 -1.59 5.62 0.97
C LEU A 211 -0.85 4.41 1.55
N ARG A 212 0.49 4.35 1.42
CA ARG A 212 1.36 3.34 2.01
C ARG A 212 1.92 3.73 3.38
N ASN A 213 1.43 4.83 3.96
CA ASN A 213 1.92 5.38 5.22
C ASN A 213 3.44 5.64 5.22
N ARG A 214 3.95 6.24 4.14
CA ARG A 214 5.37 6.64 3.98
C ARG A 214 5.51 8.14 3.75
N GLY A 215 6.68 8.68 4.07
CA GLY A 215 7.02 10.09 3.83
C GLY A 215 6.66 11.05 4.96
N ALA A 216 6.50 10.54 6.19
CA ALA A 216 6.37 11.36 7.39
C ALA A 216 7.64 12.18 7.65
N PHE A 217 7.47 13.35 8.26
CA PHE A 217 8.59 14.13 8.77
C PHE A 217 9.31 13.34 9.86
N ARG A 218 10.65 13.31 9.80
CA ARG A 218 11.51 12.65 10.78
C ARG A 218 12.13 13.73 11.67
N PRO A 219 11.71 13.84 12.95
CA PRO A 219 12.32 14.77 13.89
C PRO A 219 13.83 14.55 14.00
N ARG A 220 14.61 15.63 14.06
CA ARG A 220 16.05 15.59 14.32
C ARG A 220 16.33 15.33 15.80
N PHE A 221 15.43 15.73 16.69
CA PHE A 221 15.58 15.63 18.14
C PHE A 221 14.46 14.77 18.78
N PRO A 222 14.29 13.49 18.39
CA PRO A 222 13.14 12.68 18.81
C PRO A 222 13.06 12.40 20.32
N ARG A 223 14.16 12.60 21.06
CA ARG A 223 14.21 12.38 22.51
C ARG A 223 14.04 13.66 23.34
N ALA A 224 13.82 14.82 22.72
CA ALA A 224 13.73 16.11 23.40
C ALA A 224 12.34 16.40 24.04
N GLY A 225 11.54 15.37 24.32
CA GLY A 225 10.18 15.53 24.82
C GLY A 225 9.26 16.25 23.82
N ARG A 226 8.26 16.99 24.31
CA ARG A 226 7.36 17.79 23.49
C ARG A 226 8.02 19.11 23.11
N HIS A 227 8.26 19.36 21.83
CA HIS A 227 9.00 20.53 21.35
C HIS A 227 8.61 20.90 19.91
N LEU A 228 9.19 21.99 19.40
CA LEU A 228 9.06 22.41 18.02
C LEU A 228 10.38 22.26 17.28
N GLU A 229 10.32 21.89 16.01
CA GLU A 229 11.46 21.87 15.10
C GLU A 229 11.15 22.73 13.88
N PHE A 230 12.05 23.63 13.54
CA PHE A 230 12.02 24.36 12.29
C PHE A 230 13.18 23.92 11.40
N ASP A 231 12.84 23.19 10.34
CA ASP A 231 13.76 22.81 9.26
C ASP A 231 13.78 23.95 8.23
N TRP A 232 14.84 24.75 8.29
CA TRP A 232 15.03 25.91 7.42
C TRP A 232 15.23 25.50 5.97
N SER A 233 15.96 24.42 5.70
CA SER A 233 16.22 23.97 4.32
C SER A 233 14.93 23.59 3.59
N ARG A 234 14.00 22.95 4.30
CA ARG A 234 12.70 22.55 3.76
C ARG A 234 11.60 23.59 4.00
N GLN A 235 11.85 24.59 4.83
CA GLN A 235 10.88 25.61 5.23
C GLN A 235 9.62 24.96 5.85
N LEU A 236 9.85 24.14 6.88
CA LEU A 236 8.84 23.35 7.58
C LEU A 236 8.91 23.57 9.08
N LEU A 237 7.74 23.74 9.70
CA LEU A 237 7.59 23.76 11.14
C LEU A 237 6.91 22.46 11.59
N ALA A 238 7.53 21.73 12.50
CA ALA A 238 7.01 20.48 13.05
C ALA A 238 6.83 20.61 14.57
N LEU A 239 5.64 20.26 15.06
CA LEU A 239 5.39 20.02 16.49
C LEU A 239 5.64 18.54 16.74
N VAL A 240 6.61 18.26 17.61
CA VAL A 240 7.08 16.91 17.92
C VAL A 240 6.62 16.52 19.31
N ASP A 241 6.07 15.32 19.43
CA ASP A 241 5.64 14.76 20.70
C ASP A 241 5.74 13.23 20.69
N GLY A 242 6.35 12.66 21.74
CA GLY A 242 6.69 11.24 21.82
C GLY A 242 7.61 10.77 20.68
N GLY A 243 8.58 11.60 20.29
CA GLY A 243 9.54 11.31 19.23
C GLY A 243 8.97 11.26 17.80
N ARG A 244 7.74 11.75 17.61
CA ARG A 244 7.07 11.80 16.31
C ARG A 244 6.55 13.20 16.04
N ALA A 245 6.67 13.66 14.79
CA ALA A 245 5.97 14.87 14.36
C ALA A 245 4.46 14.61 14.35
N ARG A 246 3.72 15.35 15.17
CA ARG A 246 2.25 15.26 15.28
C ARG A 246 1.56 16.24 14.35
N HIS A 247 2.18 17.40 14.15
CA HIS A 247 1.69 18.44 13.24
C HIS A 247 2.86 19.04 12.48
N VAL A 248 2.83 18.90 11.16
CA VAL A 248 3.81 19.49 10.24
C VAL A 248 3.12 20.52 9.37
N TYR A 249 3.68 21.72 9.36
CA TYR A 249 3.14 22.91 8.71
C TYR A 249 4.11 23.42 7.64
N HIS A 250 3.54 23.92 6.56
CA HIS A 250 4.26 24.80 5.62
C HIS A 250 4.57 26.12 6.31
N ALA A 251 5.82 26.59 6.20
CA ALA A 251 6.29 27.85 6.76
C ALA A 251 7.19 28.61 5.77
N SER A 252 7.51 29.85 6.10
CA SER A 252 8.47 30.72 5.41
C SER A 252 9.29 31.52 6.43
N SER A 253 10.62 31.47 6.35
CA SER A 253 11.55 32.10 7.30
C SER A 253 12.11 33.43 6.80
N GLY A 254 13.11 33.97 7.50
CA GLY A 254 13.85 35.17 7.14
C GLY A 254 14.63 35.05 5.83
N LYS A 255 14.55 36.08 4.98
CA LYS A 255 15.37 36.22 3.76
C LYS A 255 16.85 36.45 4.10
N ALA A 256 17.73 36.35 3.11
CA ALA A 256 19.18 36.46 3.32
C ALA A 256 19.62 37.74 4.05
N SER A 257 18.99 38.89 3.75
CA SER A 257 19.32 40.17 4.41
C SER A 257 18.77 40.31 5.83
N THR A 258 17.88 39.44 6.26
CA THR A 258 17.28 39.42 7.61
C THR A 258 17.02 37.97 8.01
N PRO A 259 18.08 37.18 8.25
CA PRO A 259 18.00 35.74 8.36
C PRO A 259 17.33 35.30 9.67
N THR A 260 16.69 34.13 9.64
CA THR A 260 16.25 33.48 10.89
C THR A 260 17.45 32.90 11.63
N VAL A 261 17.49 33.12 12.94
CA VAL A 261 18.53 32.58 13.82
C VAL A 261 18.47 31.06 13.95
N PHE A 262 19.64 30.41 13.98
CA PHE A 262 19.77 28.96 14.23
C PHE A 262 20.15 28.71 15.69
N GLY A 263 19.67 27.60 16.25
CA GLY A 263 19.96 27.22 17.62
C GLY A 263 18.79 26.56 18.33
N THR A 264 18.89 26.51 19.65
CA THR A 264 17.84 26.02 20.54
C THR A 264 17.37 27.16 21.41
N PHE A 265 16.06 27.39 21.41
CA PHE A 265 15.43 28.48 22.14
C PHE A 265 14.21 27.98 22.91
N SER A 266 13.63 28.83 23.76
CA SER A 266 12.41 28.54 24.50
C SER A 266 11.39 29.65 24.30
N PHE A 267 10.12 29.29 24.09
CA PHE A 267 9.05 30.29 23.98
C PHE A 267 8.89 31.02 25.31
N TYR A 268 9.02 32.35 25.30
CA TYR A 268 9.01 33.15 26.52
C TYR A 268 7.86 34.17 26.55
N ARG A 269 7.25 34.47 25.41
CA ARG A 269 6.11 35.39 25.30
C ARG A 269 5.15 34.96 24.21
N LYS A 270 3.86 35.12 24.47
CA LYS A 270 2.79 34.98 23.49
C LYS A 270 2.04 36.30 23.37
N GLU A 271 1.64 36.66 22.17
CA GLU A 271 0.86 37.85 21.87
C GLU A 271 -0.32 37.43 20.99
N PRO A 272 -1.47 37.11 21.62
CA PRO A 272 -2.69 36.76 20.90
C PRO A 272 -3.25 37.94 20.10
N GLY A 273 -3.96 37.64 19.01
CA GLY A 273 -4.53 38.67 18.12
C GLY A 273 -3.60 39.04 16.97
N THR A 274 -3.80 40.23 16.40
CA THR A 274 -2.99 40.76 15.30
C THR A 274 -2.33 42.06 15.76
N ASN A 275 -1.00 42.14 15.68
CA ASN A 275 -0.28 43.36 16.07
C ASN A 275 -0.16 44.37 14.92
N SER A 276 0.42 45.54 15.19
CA SER A 276 0.60 46.63 14.21
C SER A 276 1.46 46.24 13.00
N LEU A 277 2.23 45.15 13.09
CA LEU A 277 3.04 44.59 12.00
C LEU A 277 2.30 43.54 11.18
N GLY A 278 1.00 43.29 11.47
CA GLY A 278 0.19 42.26 10.80
C GLY A 278 0.55 40.84 11.21
N MET A 279 1.26 40.64 12.32
CA MET A 279 1.61 39.33 12.85
C MET A 279 0.43 38.77 13.65
N VAL A 280 -0.10 37.61 13.24
CA VAL A 280 -1.28 36.99 13.85
C VAL A 280 -0.84 35.88 14.82
N GLN A 281 -1.28 35.91 16.08
CA GLN A 281 -0.99 34.89 17.11
C GLN A 281 0.52 34.64 17.28
N SER A 282 1.23 35.67 17.74
CA SER A 282 2.70 35.66 17.75
C SER A 282 3.26 34.90 18.97
N ASN A 283 4.17 33.97 18.70
CA ASN A 283 4.84 33.13 19.70
C ASN A 283 6.35 33.39 19.65
N TYR A 284 6.87 34.19 20.58
CA TYR A 284 8.25 34.67 20.60
C TYR A 284 9.18 33.67 21.31
N PHE A 285 10.32 33.39 20.69
CA PHE A 285 11.31 32.43 21.20
C PHE A 285 12.70 33.02 21.43
N ILE A 286 13.05 34.16 20.83
CA ILE A 286 14.26 34.92 21.16
C ILE A 286 14.11 36.36 20.65
N GLY A 287 14.24 37.37 21.53
CA GLY A 287 14.07 38.77 21.14
C GLY A 287 12.83 39.01 20.26
N GLY A 288 12.99 39.70 19.13
CA GLY A 288 11.87 39.92 18.18
C GLY A 288 11.46 38.70 17.34
N TYR A 289 12.15 37.55 17.43
CA TYR A 289 11.90 36.39 16.59
C TYR A 289 10.72 35.56 17.12
N ALA A 290 9.72 35.38 16.25
CA ALA A 290 8.49 34.67 16.58
C ALA A 290 8.05 33.70 15.48
N ILE A 291 7.22 32.73 15.87
CA ILE A 291 6.30 32.05 14.96
C ILE A 291 5.00 32.86 14.94
N HIS A 292 4.52 33.22 13.75
CA HIS A 292 3.25 33.94 13.63
C HIS A 292 2.56 33.70 12.28
N GLY A 293 1.25 33.90 12.28
CA GLY A 293 0.43 33.98 11.08
C GLY A 293 0.78 35.21 10.23
N PHE A 294 0.80 35.06 8.91
CA PHE A 294 0.98 36.17 7.99
C PHE A 294 0.21 35.96 6.68
N ALA A 295 -0.19 37.05 6.02
CA ALA A 295 -0.97 36.99 4.78
C ALA A 295 -0.21 36.30 3.63
N SER A 296 1.10 36.55 3.53
CA SER A 296 1.97 35.93 2.53
C SER A 296 2.96 34.97 3.17
N VAL A 297 2.88 33.69 2.78
CA VAL A 297 3.79 32.63 3.24
C VAL A 297 4.29 31.86 2.02
N PRO A 298 5.29 32.40 1.31
CA PRO A 298 5.78 31.79 0.08
C PRO A 298 6.54 30.49 0.35
N THR A 299 6.93 29.81 -0.72
CA THR A 299 7.66 28.53 -0.63
C THR A 299 9.16 28.69 -0.38
N TYR A 300 9.65 29.92 -0.22
CA TYR A 300 11.04 30.32 0.03
C TYR A 300 11.11 31.28 1.24
N PRO A 301 12.31 31.53 1.80
CA PRO A 301 12.49 32.50 2.89
C PRO A 301 12.18 33.94 2.43
N ALA A 302 11.28 34.64 3.13
CA ALA A 302 10.78 35.96 2.73
C ALA A 302 10.45 36.92 3.88
N SER A 303 10.63 36.51 5.13
CA SER A 303 10.34 37.34 6.30
C SER A 303 11.54 38.21 6.72
N HIS A 304 11.34 39.02 7.76
CA HIS A 304 12.40 39.78 8.44
C HIS A 304 13.04 39.03 9.61
N GLY A 305 13.04 37.69 9.57
CA GLY A 305 13.66 36.83 10.58
C GLY A 305 12.67 35.87 11.25
N CYS A 306 11.41 36.27 11.39
CA CYS A 306 10.36 35.43 11.96
C CYS A 306 10.01 34.21 11.09
N ILE A 307 9.38 33.20 11.71
CA ILE A 307 8.85 32.03 11.02
C ILE A 307 7.36 32.29 10.74
N ARG A 308 7.06 32.64 9.48
CA ARG A 308 5.68 32.85 9.02
C ARG A 308 4.99 31.52 8.78
N VAL A 309 3.76 31.39 9.27
CA VAL A 309 2.84 30.30 8.98
C VAL A 309 1.53 30.87 8.41
N PRO A 310 0.76 30.09 7.64
CA PRO A 310 -0.52 30.56 7.13
C PRO A 310 -1.48 30.89 8.28
N ILE A 311 -2.21 32.01 8.21
CA ILE A 311 -3.05 32.51 9.31
C ILE A 311 -3.98 31.43 9.92
N PRO A 312 -4.69 30.58 9.14
CA PRO A 312 -5.52 29.53 9.72
C PRO A 312 -4.75 28.53 10.59
N ASN A 313 -3.46 28.31 10.30
CA ASN A 313 -2.60 27.42 11.07
C ASN A 313 -2.03 28.11 12.32
N ALA A 314 -1.88 29.43 12.32
CA ALA A 314 -1.33 30.19 13.45
C ALA A 314 -2.14 30.01 14.74
N HIS A 315 -3.46 30.07 14.66
CA HIS A 315 -4.33 29.83 15.82
C HIS A 315 -4.20 28.42 16.40
N GLU A 316 -4.02 27.41 15.54
CA GLU A 316 -3.81 26.04 16.00
C GLU A 316 -2.43 25.90 16.66
N ILE A 317 -1.40 26.46 16.05
CA ILE A 317 -0.03 26.43 16.55
C ILE A 317 0.04 27.13 17.92
N ASP A 318 -0.57 28.30 18.06
CA ASP A 318 -0.60 29.06 19.31
C ASP A 318 -1.17 28.23 20.46
N ARG A 319 -2.34 27.61 20.27
CA ARG A 319 -2.96 26.74 21.29
C ARG A 319 -2.12 25.53 21.66
N ARG A 320 -1.21 25.11 20.78
CA ARG A 320 -0.34 23.95 20.99
C ARG A 320 1.02 24.31 21.56
N ILE A 321 1.41 25.59 21.57
CA ILE A 321 2.65 26.06 22.16
C ILE A 321 2.41 26.45 23.62
N SER A 322 3.29 25.95 24.49
CA SER A 322 3.36 26.36 25.90
C SER A 322 4.59 27.24 26.13
N LEU A 323 4.51 28.18 27.09
CA LEU A 323 5.69 28.91 27.53
C LEU A 323 6.72 27.96 28.16
N GLY A 324 8.00 28.26 27.97
CA GLY A 324 9.12 27.38 28.32
C GLY A 324 9.36 26.22 27.34
N GLN A 325 8.45 25.96 26.40
CA GLN A 325 8.62 24.89 25.43
C GLN A 325 9.77 25.20 24.48
N LYS A 326 10.58 24.18 24.15
CA LYS A 326 11.75 24.32 23.28
C LYS A 326 11.36 24.41 21.81
N ILE A 327 12.11 25.21 21.06
CA ILE A 327 12.18 25.18 19.59
C ILE A 327 13.62 24.96 19.14
N PHE A 328 13.83 24.02 18.23
CA PHE A 328 15.09 23.77 17.54
C PHE A 328 15.00 24.35 16.14
N VAL A 329 15.91 25.26 15.79
CA VAL A 329 15.96 25.88 14.47
C VAL A 329 17.26 25.48 13.79
N TYR A 330 17.16 24.78 12.66
CA TYR A 330 18.32 24.18 11.98
C TYR A 330 18.20 24.20 10.46
N ARG A 331 19.33 23.91 9.79
CA ARG A 331 19.41 23.63 8.36
C ARG A 331 19.32 22.13 8.08
#